data_AF-A0A524EZP7-F1
#
_entry.id   AF-A0A524EZP7-F1
#
_cell.length_a   1.000
_cell.length_b   1.000
_cell.length_c   1.000
_cell.angle_alpha   90.00
_cell.angle_beta   90.00
_cell.angle_gamma   90.00
#
_symmetry.space_group_name_H-M   'P 1'
#
loop_
_entity.id
_entity.type
_entity.pdbx_description
1 polymer ?
#
loop_
_entity_poly.entity_id
_entity_poly.type
_entity_poly.pdbx_seq_one_letter_code
_entity_poly.pdbx_strand_id
1 'polypeptide(L)'
;MRTRKDVEEMAKKHGWIVNPNDRVVEGNLRVQNKNFEKYGKYYCPCKADKIDDNVCAPCVDSPDEIKEMGHCTCNLYFDPNWKKEQ
;
A
#
# COMPACT_ATOMS: atom_id res chain seq x y z
N MET A 1 8.44 13.14 3.03
CA MET A 1 7.33 12.34 3.57
C MET A 1 6.43 11.94 2.42
N ARG A 2 5.96 10.69 2.42
CA ARG A 2 4.96 10.16 1.49
C ARG A 2 3.57 10.67 1.86
N THR A 3 2.81 11.00 0.83
CA THR A 3 1.48 11.60 0.86
C THR A 3 0.47 10.72 0.13
N ARG A 4 -0.82 11.08 0.24
CA ARG A 4 -1.90 10.41 -0.51
C ARG A 4 -1.66 10.48 -2.02
N LYS A 5 -1.19 11.62 -2.54
CA LYS A 5 -0.90 11.80 -3.96
C LYS A 5 0.15 10.80 -4.47
N ASP A 6 1.19 10.54 -3.67
CA ASP A 6 2.25 9.60 -4.06
C ASP A 6 1.73 8.16 -4.23
N VAL A 7 0.83 7.72 -3.33
CA VAL A 7 0.22 6.39 -3.43
C VAL A 7 -0.84 6.32 -4.53
N GLU A 8 -1.54 7.42 -4.82
CA GLU A 8 -2.47 7.50 -5.97
C GLU A 8 -1.74 7.42 -7.31
N GLU A 9 -0.62 8.11 -7.46
CA GLU A 9 0.23 8.01 -8.65
C GLU A 9 0.80 6.59 -8.82
N MET A 10 1.16 5.93 -7.71
CA MET A 10 1.62 4.56 -7.71
C MET A 10 0.52 3.58 -8.12
N ALA A 11 -0.68 3.73 -7.57
CA ALA A 11 -1.86 2.93 -7.94
C ALA A 11 -2.17 3.09 -9.44
N LYS A 12 -2.17 4.34 -9.94
CA LYS A 12 -2.41 4.64 -11.35
C LYS A 12 -1.42 3.94 -12.29
N LYS A 13 -0.13 3.87 -11.92
CA LYS A 13 0.90 3.18 -12.72
C LYS A 13 0.65 1.67 -12.83
N HIS A 14 -0.03 1.08 -11.85
CA HIS A 14 -0.31 -0.36 -11.80
C HIS A 14 -1.76 -0.70 -12.21
N GLY A 15 -2.56 0.30 -12.56
CA GLY A 15 -3.98 0.10 -12.87
C GLY A 15 -4.84 -0.24 -11.64
N TRP A 16 -4.41 0.15 -10.45
CA TRP A 16 -5.13 -0.05 -9.19
C TRP A 16 -5.79 1.24 -8.72
N ILE A 17 -6.63 1.12 -7.68
CA ILE A 17 -7.18 2.26 -6.94
C ILE A 17 -6.68 2.25 -5.50
N VAL A 18 -6.61 3.44 -4.89
CA VAL A 18 -6.30 3.60 -3.46
C VAL A 18 -7.57 3.41 -2.65
N ASN A 19 -7.44 2.89 -1.43
CA ASN A 19 -8.57 2.76 -0.49
C ASN A 19 -9.34 4.10 -0.33
N PRO A 20 -10.67 4.11 -0.52
CA PRO A 20 -11.48 5.32 -0.36
C PRO A 20 -11.59 5.77 1.11
N ASN A 21 -11.28 4.91 2.08
CA ASN A 21 -11.27 5.27 3.48
C ASN A 21 -9.97 6.00 3.86
N ASP A 22 -10.05 7.31 3.99
CA ASP A 22 -8.90 8.17 4.34
C ASP A 22 -8.21 7.75 5.63
N ARG A 23 -8.93 7.29 6.65
CA ARG A 23 -8.31 6.86 7.91
C ARG A 23 -7.36 5.68 7.72
N VAL A 24 -7.69 4.76 6.81
CA VAL A 24 -6.83 3.62 6.47
C VAL A 24 -5.60 4.11 5.72
N VAL A 25 -5.77 5.00 4.74
CA VAL A 25 -4.66 5.54 3.95
C VAL A 25 -3.71 6.35 4.82
N GLU A 26 -4.22 7.28 5.63
CA GLU A 26 -3.41 8.08 6.56
C GLU A 26 -2.70 7.21 7.60
N GLY A 27 -3.36 6.16 8.10
CA GLY A 27 -2.75 5.18 9.00
C GLY A 27 -1.53 4.49 8.38
N ASN A 28 -1.68 3.99 7.15
CA ASN A 28 -0.61 3.38 6.38
C ASN A 28 0.53 4.37 6.12
N LEU A 29 0.22 5.58 5.64
CA LEU A 29 1.20 6.63 5.34
C LEU A 29 1.98 7.06 6.58
N ARG A 30 1.32 7.20 7.73
CA ARG A 30 1.99 7.53 9.00
C ARG A 30 3.05 6.50 9.37
N VAL A 31 2.74 5.21 9.28
CA VAL A 31 3.70 4.15 9.60
C VAL A 31 4.83 4.11 8.56
N GLN A 32 4.52 4.26 7.28
CA GLN A 32 5.53 4.33 6.22
C GLN A 32 6.49 5.50 6.42
N ASN A 33 5.97 6.69 6.78
CA ASN A 33 6.78 7.86 7.07
C ASN A 33 7.69 7.66 8.29
N LYS A 34 7.17 7.06 9.37
CA LYS A 34 8.00 6.67 10.53
C LYS A 34 9.09 5.65 10.16
N ASN A 35 8.76 4.69 9.30
CA ASN A 35 9.73 3.72 8.80
C ASN A 35 10.82 4.41 7.97
N PHE A 36 10.46 5.41 7.16
CA PHE A 36 11.42 6.19 6.40
C PHE A 36 12.33 7.02 7.31
N GLU A 37 11.78 7.68 8.32
CA GLU A 37 12.57 8.43 9.31
C GLU A 37 13.56 7.53 10.07
N LYS A 38 13.15 6.30 10.39
CA LYS A 38 13.96 5.37 11.19
C LYS A 38 14.96 4.54 10.37
N TYR A 39 14.59 4.15 9.14
CA TYR A 39 15.32 3.16 8.35
C TYR A 39 15.70 3.64 6.94
N GLY A 40 15.30 4.85 6.55
CA GLY A 40 15.60 5.44 5.23
C GLY A 40 14.76 4.92 4.07
N LYS A 41 13.82 4.00 4.30
CA LYS A 41 12.92 3.43 3.27
C LYS A 41 11.48 3.30 3.78
N TYR A 42 10.51 3.39 2.87
CA TYR A 42 9.09 3.24 3.17
C TYR A 42 8.69 1.77 3.26
N TYR A 43 9.02 1.07 4.33
CA TYR A 43 8.63 -0.35 4.51
C TYR A 43 7.12 -0.53 4.68
N CYS A 44 6.56 -1.65 4.16
CA CYS A 44 5.14 -1.98 4.32
C CYS A 44 4.78 -2.00 5.81
N PRO A 45 3.68 -1.33 6.22
CA PRO A 45 3.18 -1.44 7.59
C PRO A 45 2.71 -2.85 7.95
N CYS A 46 2.41 -3.67 6.94
CA CYS A 46 1.97 -5.05 7.07
C CYS A 46 3.11 -6.07 7.32
N LYS A 47 4.37 -5.69 7.13
CA LYS A 47 5.51 -6.61 7.23
C LYS A 47 6.33 -6.31 8.49
N ALA A 48 6.59 -7.37 9.27
CA ALA A 48 7.36 -7.25 10.50
C ALA A 48 8.82 -6.89 10.19
N ASP A 49 9.44 -7.61 9.25
CA ASP A 49 10.84 -7.44 8.90
C ASP A 49 11.09 -6.23 7.98
N LYS A 50 12.24 -5.58 8.17
CA LYS A 50 12.66 -4.38 7.41
C LYS A 50 13.74 -4.75 6.40
N ILE A 51 13.43 -5.74 5.56
CA ILE A 51 14.26 -6.20 4.44
C ILE A 51 13.80 -5.55 3.13
N ASP A 52 14.68 -5.48 2.14
CA ASP A 52 14.44 -4.72 0.90
C ASP A 52 13.18 -5.16 0.12
N ASP A 53 12.84 -6.45 0.14
CA ASP A 53 11.62 -6.98 -0.50
C ASP A 53 10.32 -6.42 0.13
N ASN A 54 10.40 -5.96 1.39
CA ASN A 54 9.27 -5.39 2.12
C ASN A 54 9.13 -3.86 1.92
N VAL A 55 9.93 -3.24 1.07
CA VAL A 55 9.77 -1.81 0.74
C VAL A 55 8.45 -1.63 -0.02
N CYS A 56 7.60 -0.73 0.47
CA CYS A 56 6.30 -0.44 -0.12
C CYS A 56 6.49 0.49 -1.33
N ALA A 57 6.61 -0.05 -2.53
CA ALA A 57 6.83 0.72 -3.74
C ALA A 57 6.08 0.30 -5.03
N PRO A 58 4.98 -0.50 -5.05
CA PRO A 58 4.26 -1.31 -4.04
C PRO A 58 5.12 -2.46 -3.47
N CYS A 59 4.65 -3.19 -2.45
CA CYS A 59 5.43 -4.37 -2.02
C CYS A 59 5.35 -5.46 -3.10
N VAL A 60 6.35 -6.35 -3.13
CA VAL A 60 6.45 -7.43 -4.14
C VAL A 60 5.19 -8.29 -4.21
N ASP A 61 4.49 -8.47 -3.08
CA ASP A 61 3.27 -9.29 -3.00
C ASP A 61 2.00 -8.57 -3.50
N SER A 62 1.99 -7.23 -3.57
CA SER A 62 0.75 -6.48 -3.88
C SER A 62 0.10 -6.88 -5.21
N PRO A 63 0.83 -7.11 -6.32
CA PRO A 63 0.22 -7.54 -7.58
C PRO A 63 -0.54 -8.87 -7.48
N ASP A 64 0.06 -9.87 -6.83
CA ASP A 64 -0.54 -11.20 -6.68
C ASP A 64 -1.72 -11.15 -5.69
N GLU A 65 -1.57 -10.46 -4.56
CA GLU A 65 -2.65 -10.24 -3.59
C GLU A 65 -3.87 -9.55 -4.22
N ILE A 66 -3.63 -8.51 -5.02
CA ILE A 66 -4.72 -7.78 -5.70
C ILE A 66 -5.36 -8.64 -6.79
N LYS A 67 -4.59 -9.47 -7.50
CA LYS A 67 -5.14 -10.38 -8.50
C LYS A 67 -6.00 -11.48 -7.89
N GLU A 68 -5.62 -11.99 -6.72
CA GLU A 68 -6.31 -13.11 -6.05
C GLU A 68 -7.46 -12.65 -5.16
N MET A 69 -7.27 -11.59 -4.37
CA MET A 69 -8.23 -11.12 -3.36
C MET A 69 -8.93 -9.81 -3.76
N GLY A 70 -8.44 -9.14 -4.81
CA GLY A 70 -8.90 -7.81 -5.22
C GLY A 70 -8.38 -6.66 -4.36
N HIS A 71 -7.51 -6.94 -3.39
CA HIS A 71 -6.84 -5.93 -2.57
C HIS A 71 -5.52 -6.46 -2.00
N CYS A 72 -4.61 -5.56 -1.64
CA CYS A 72 -3.42 -5.95 -0.90
C CYS A 72 -3.72 -6.17 0.59
N THR A 73 -2.86 -6.90 1.31
CA THR A 73 -3.07 -7.27 2.73
C THR A 73 -3.26 -6.05 3.64
N CYS A 74 -2.57 -4.94 3.36
CA CYS A 74 -2.69 -3.72 4.17
C CYS A 74 -3.91 -2.84 3.81
N ASN A 75 -4.73 -3.27 2.84
CA ASN A 75 -5.87 -2.52 2.32
C ASN A 75 -5.50 -1.10 1.87
N LEU A 76 -4.31 -0.90 1.29
CA LEU A 76 -3.92 0.38 0.70
C LEU A 76 -4.37 0.47 -0.76
N TYR A 77 -4.23 -0.63 -1.50
CA TYR A 77 -4.53 -0.74 -2.92
C TYR A 77 -5.58 -1.81 -3.19
N PHE A 78 -6.43 -1.57 -4.18
CA PHE A 78 -7.54 -2.42 -4.60
C PHE A 78 -7.57 -2.54 -6.12
N ASP A 79 -8.07 -3.67 -6.60
CA ASP A 79 -8.48 -3.82 -7.99
C ASP A 79 -9.66 -2.87 -8.27
N PRO A 80 -9.66 -2.11 -9.38
CA PRO A 80 -10.76 -1.19 -9.69
C PRO A 80 -12.12 -1.86 -9.81
N ASN A 81 -12.16 -3.16 -10.14
CA ASN A 81 -13.38 -3.95 -10.27
C ASN A 81 -13.72 -4.70 -8.98
N TRP A 82 -12.95 -4.55 -7.91
CA TRP A 82 -13.24 -5.21 -6.65
C TRP A 82 -14.59 -4.74 -6.10
N LYS A 83 -15.53 -5.68 -6.02
CA LYS A 83 -16.80 -5.49 -5.35
C LYS A 83 -16.74 -6.28 -4.05
N LYS A 84 -16.93 -5.60 -2.93
CA LYS A 84 -17.16 -6.27 -1.66
C LYS A 84 -18.43 -7.09 -1.80
N GLU A 85 -18.31 -8.41 -1.93
CA GLU A 85 -19.47 -9.30 -1.78
C GLU A 85 -20.08 -8.98 -0.41
N GLN A 86 -21.38 -8.65 -0.43
CA GLN A 86 -22.13 -8.22 0.75
C GLN A 86 -22.49 -9.40 1.63
#